data_AF-A0A1S5TBP7-F1
#
_entry.id   AF-A0A1S5TBP7-F1
#
_cell.length_a   1.000
_cell.length_b   1.000
_cell.length_c   1.000
_cell.angle_alpha   90.00
_cell.angle_beta   90.00
_cell.angle_gamma   90.00
#
_symmetry.space_group_name_H-M   'P 1'
#
loop_
_entity.id
_entity.type
_entity.pdbx_description
1 polymer ?
#
loop_
_entity_poly.entity_id
_entity_poly.type
_entity_poly.pdbx_seq_one_letter_code
_entity_poly.pdbx_strand_id
1 'polypeptide(L)'
;NLIIFMNWKSNYNFYSYMKKYNLSETNQLFNVNEMNFQNILNLYEYPFNNITIASMFYLLITLFSIIKICSLKSIISLRKIN
;
A
#
# COMPACT_ATOMS: atom_id res chain seq x y z
N ASN A 1 -7.03 29.43 8.70
CA ASN A 1 -5.60 29.84 8.72
C ASN A 1 -4.82 29.39 9.95
N LEU A 2 -5.29 29.58 11.18
CA LEU A 2 -4.56 29.12 12.40
C LEU A 2 -4.35 27.60 12.48
N ILE A 3 -5.34 26.81 12.06
CA ILE A 3 -5.27 25.33 12.07
C ILE A 3 -4.20 24.81 11.09
N ILE A 4 -4.06 25.45 9.93
CA ILE A 4 -3.05 25.10 8.92
C ILE A 4 -1.65 25.39 9.45
N PHE A 5 -1.47 26.52 10.16
CA PHE A 5 -0.20 26.89 10.76
C PHE A 5 0.23 25.93 11.90
N MET A 6 -0.73 25.51 12.73
CA MET A 6 -0.49 24.50 13.78
C MET A 6 -0.04 23.16 13.19
N ASN A 7 -0.71 22.69 12.12
CA ASN A 7 -0.33 21.46 11.43
C ASN A 7 1.05 21.54 10.78
N TRP A 8 1.41 22.69 10.21
CA TRP A 8 2.72 22.87 9.61
C TRP A 8 3.85 22.85 10.65
N LYS A 9 3.62 23.50 11.80
CA LYS A 9 4.59 23.52 12.91
C LYS A 9 4.75 22.15 13.57
N SER A 10 3.66 21.39 13.69
CA SER A 10 3.69 20.01 14.18
C SER A 10 4.51 19.10 13.26
N ASN A 11 4.27 19.17 11.94
CA ASN A 11 5.02 18.40 10.94
C ASN A 11 6.52 18.75 10.92
N TYR A 12 6.87 20.03 11.06
CA TYR A 12 8.27 20.47 11.09
C TYR A 12 9.02 19.92 12.32
N ASN A 13 8.36 19.95 13.49
CA ASN A 13 8.94 19.38 14.72
C ASN A 13 9.12 17.87 14.62
N PHE A 14 8.17 17.14 14.02
CA PHE A 14 8.28 15.70 13.83
C PHE A 14 9.44 15.33 12.89
N TYR A 15 9.57 16.05 11.77
CA TYR A 15 10.66 15.86 10.82
C TYR A 15 12.03 16.19 11.44
N SER A 16 12.12 17.24 12.26
CA SER A 16 13.34 17.57 13.01
C SER A 16 13.70 16.52 14.07
N TYR A 17 12.70 15.86 14.67
CA TYR A 17 12.92 14.81 15.66
C TYR A 17 13.48 13.55 14.99
N MET A 18 12.92 13.18 13.82
CA MET A 18 13.41 12.06 13.00
C MET A 18 14.86 12.27 12.51
N LYS A 19 15.24 13.52 12.21
CA LYS A 19 16.61 13.84 11.76
C LYS A 19 17.67 13.77 12.88
N LYS A 20 17.25 13.80 14.15
CA LYS A 20 18.15 13.78 15.32
C LYS A 20 18.51 12.36 15.77
N TYR A 21 17.70 11.37 15.41
CA TYR A 21 18.05 9.96 15.55
C TYR A 21 18.88 9.57 14.32
N ASN A 22 20.20 9.75 14.43
CA ASN A 22 21.18 9.26 13.45
C ASN A 22 20.95 7.75 13.18
N LEU A 23 20.17 7.45 12.14
CA LEU A 23 20.02 6.14 11.51
C LEU A 23 21.20 5.83 10.57
N SER A 24 22.18 6.72 10.48
CA SER A 24 23.34 6.59 9.59
C SER A 24 24.35 5.51 10.03
N GLU A 25 24.27 5.03 11.28
CA GLU A 25 25.27 4.09 11.82
C GLU A 25 24.73 2.69 12.12
N THR A 26 23.41 2.45 12.14
CA THR A 26 22.89 1.18 12.66
C THR A 26 22.59 0.11 11.63
N ASN A 27 22.58 0.38 10.32
CA ASN A 27 22.08 -0.61 9.36
C ASN A 27 22.66 -0.49 7.93
N GLN A 28 23.95 -0.82 7.76
CA GLN A 28 24.54 -1.00 6.43
C GLN A 28 23.81 -2.08 5.59
N LEU A 29 23.13 -3.04 6.23
CA LEU A 29 22.29 -4.03 5.56
C LEU A 29 21.00 -3.43 4.95
N PHE A 30 20.45 -2.36 5.53
CA PHE A 30 19.29 -1.67 4.95
C PHE A 30 19.68 -0.90 3.68
N ASN A 31 20.89 -0.33 3.63
CA ASN A 31 21.40 0.35 2.45
C ASN A 31 21.49 -0.55 1.20
N VAL A 32 21.65 -1.87 1.35
CA VAL A 32 21.72 -2.81 0.21
C VAL A 32 20.39 -2.87 -0.55
N ASN A 33 19.26 -2.76 0.15
CA ASN A 33 17.92 -2.85 -0.43
C ASN A 33 17.15 -1.53 -0.41
N GLU A 34 17.78 -0.47 0.09
CA GLU A 34 17.21 0.88 0.20
C GLU A 34 16.60 1.32 -1.13
N MET A 35 17.32 1.16 -2.25
CA MET A 35 16.81 1.56 -3.56
C MET A 35 15.55 0.79 -3.97
N ASN A 36 15.48 -0.52 -3.69
CA ASN A 36 14.31 -1.33 -3.99
C ASN A 36 13.13 -0.97 -3.09
N PHE A 37 13.39 -0.73 -1.81
CA PHE A 37 12.38 -0.31 -0.85
C PHE A 37 11.78 1.05 -1.20
N GLN A 38 12.62 2.03 -1.54
CA GLN A 38 12.18 3.35 -1.98
C GLN A 38 11.41 3.27 -3.31
N ASN A 39 11.80 2.41 -4.24
CA ASN A 39 11.05 2.18 -5.48
C ASN A 39 9.65 1.63 -5.23
N ILE A 40 9.52 0.70 -4.28
CA ILE A 40 8.20 0.16 -3.88
C ILE A 40 7.37 1.25 -3.20
N LEU A 41 7.97 2.05 -2.31
CA LEU A 41 7.31 3.17 -1.64
C LEU A 41 6.80 4.22 -2.63
N ASN A 42 7.61 4.54 -3.63
CA ASN A 42 7.25 5.50 -4.69
C ASN A 42 6.01 5.09 -5.49
N LEU A 43 5.64 3.80 -5.52
CA LEU A 43 4.40 3.34 -6.15
C LEU A 43 3.16 3.72 -5.33
N TYR A 44 3.28 3.76 -4.00
CA TYR A 44 2.20 4.16 -3.09
C TYR A 44 2.11 5.67 -2.90
N GLU A 45 3.22 6.39 -3.11
CA GLU A 45 3.27 7.84 -3.02
C GLU A 45 2.82 8.53 -4.32
N TYR A 46 2.58 9.83 -4.23
CA TYR A 46 2.29 10.65 -5.41
C TYR A 46 3.55 10.74 -6.30
N PRO A 47 3.46 10.58 -7.63
CA PRO A 47 2.24 10.58 -8.47
C PRO A 47 1.68 9.19 -8.81
N PHE A 48 2.36 8.11 -8.44
CA PHE A 48 2.05 6.76 -8.95
C PHE A 48 0.93 6.04 -8.19
N ASN A 49 0.43 6.60 -7.09
CA ASN A 49 -0.70 6.08 -6.31
C ASN A 49 -1.94 5.68 -7.17
N ASN A 50 -2.17 6.30 -8.33
CA ASN A 50 -3.27 5.87 -9.21
C ASN A 50 -3.14 4.40 -9.66
N ILE A 51 -1.91 3.92 -9.83
CA ILE A 51 -1.61 2.53 -10.21
C ILE A 51 -1.94 1.58 -9.06
N THR A 52 -1.60 1.95 -7.82
CA THR A 52 -1.93 1.14 -6.63
C THR A 52 -3.43 1.12 -6.37
N ILE A 53 -4.13 2.24 -6.55
CA ILE A 53 -5.60 2.28 -6.46
C ILE A 53 -6.23 1.37 -7.54
N ALA A 54 -5.75 1.45 -8.78
CA ALA A 54 -6.24 0.60 -9.86
C ALA A 54 -6.00 -0.90 -9.58
N SER A 55 -4.83 -1.27 -9.04
CA SER A 55 -4.53 -2.66 -8.69
C SER A 55 -5.41 -3.16 -7.52
N MET A 56 -5.70 -2.32 -6.53
CA MET A 56 -6.65 -2.65 -5.46
C MET A 56 -8.05 -2.94 -6.01
N PHE A 57 -8.57 -2.10 -6.92
CA PHE A 57 -9.87 -2.35 -7.56
C PHE A 57 -9.88 -3.61 -8.42
N TYR A 58 -8.80 -3.86 -9.17
CA TYR A 58 -8.67 -5.08 -9.95
C TYR A 58 -8.74 -6.33 -9.07
N LEU A 59 -8.02 -6.35 -7.94
CA LEU A 59 -8.06 -7.46 -6.98
C LEU A 59 -9.46 -7.66 -6.39
N LEU A 60 -10.16 -6.58 -6.06
CA LEU A 60 -11.52 -6.62 -5.55
C LEU A 60 -12.49 -7.26 -6.56
N ILE A 61 -12.42 -6.83 -7.83
CA ILE A 61 -13.26 -7.38 -8.91
C ILE A 61 -12.92 -8.84 -9.16
N THR A 62 -11.64 -9.19 -9.11
CA THR A 62 -11.17 -10.57 -9.27
C THR A 62 -11.73 -11.47 -8.16
N LEU A 63 -11.72 -11.00 -6.91
CA LEU A 63 -12.28 -11.73 -5.77
C LEU A 63 -13.79 -12.00 -5.97
N PHE A 64 -14.58 -10.99 -6.33
CA PHE A 64 -16.00 -11.18 -6.62
C PHE A 64 -16.24 -12.13 -7.80
N SER A 65 -15.38 -12.08 -8.81
CA SER A 65 -15.44 -12.96 -9.98
C SER A 65 -15.18 -14.41 -9.58
N ILE A 66 -14.13 -14.67 -8.78
CA ILE A 66 -13.79 -16.01 -8.28
C ILE A 66 -14.94 -16.55 -7.42
N ILE A 67 -15.48 -15.74 -6.50
CA ILE A 67 -16.62 -16.16 -5.65
C ILE A 67 -17.81 -16.57 -6.52
N LYS A 68 -18.15 -15.77 -7.54
CA LYS A 68 -19.24 -16.06 -8.48
C LYS A 68 -19.00 -17.35 -9.29
N ILE A 69 -17.77 -17.57 -9.73
CA ILE A 69 -17.39 -18.80 -10.46
C ILE A 69 -17.51 -20.02 -9.55
N CYS A 70 -17.00 -19.93 -8.31
CA CYS A 70 -17.09 -21.01 -7.32
C CYS A 70 -18.54 -21.32 -6.93
N SER A 71 -19.40 -20.30 -6.78
CA SER A 71 -20.82 -20.51 -6.49
C SER A 71 -21.55 -21.17 -7.66
N LEU A 72 -21.25 -20.79 -8.91
CA LEU A 72 -21.81 -21.43 -10.10
C LEU A 72 -21.35 -22.88 -10.23
N LYS A 73 -20.08 -23.17 -9.95
CA LYS A 73 -19.54 -24.53 -10.00
C LYS A 73 -20.22 -25.45 -8.98
N SER A 74 -20.46 -24.96 -7.76
CA SER A 74 -21.23 -25.71 -6.74
C SER A 74 -22.64 -26.06 -7.24
N ILE A 75 -23.34 -25.09 -7.85
CA ILE A 75 -24.67 -25.29 -8.46
C ILE A 75 -24.61 -26.31 -9.61
N ILE A 76 -23.59 -26.24 -10.47
CA ILE A 76 -23.43 -27.12 -11.64
C ILE A 76 -23.01 -28.55 -11.24
N SER A 77 -22.20 -28.73 -10.20
CA SER A 77 -21.81 -30.05 -9.70
C SER A 77 -22.93 -30.77 -8.95
N LEU A 78 -23.81 -30.03 -8.26
CA LEU A 78 -24.95 -30.60 -7.54
C LEU A 78 -26.15 -30.93 -8.44
N ARG A 79 -26.21 -30.35 -9.66
CA ARG A 79 -27.31 -30.56 -10.60
C ARG A 79 -27.11 -31.77 -11.55
N LYS A 80 -26.12 -32.61 -11.26
CA LYS A 80 -25.91 -33.94 -11.89
C LYS A 80 -25.94 -35.07 -10.84
N ILE A 81 -26.95 -35.03 -9.97
CA ILE A 81 -27.41 -36.19 -9.22
C ILE A 81 -28.92 -36.28 -9.46
N ASN A 82 -29.27 -36.64 -10.70
CA ASN A 82 -30.42 -37.47 -11.06
C ASN A 82 -30.22 -37.96 -12.50
#